data_AF-A0AAJ1CXK4-F1
#
_entry.id   AF-A0AAJ1CXK4-F1
#
_cell.length_a   1.000
_cell.length_b   1.000
_cell.length_c   1.000
_cell.angle_alpha   90.00
_cell.angle_beta   90.00
_cell.angle_gamma   90.00
#
_symmetry.space_group_name_H-M   'P 1'
#
loop_
_entity.id
_entity.type
_entity.pdbx_description
1 polymer ?
#
loop_
_entity_poly.entity_id
_entity_poly.type
_entity_poly.pdbx_seq_one_letter_code
_entity_poly.pdbx_strand_id
1 'polypeptide(L)'
;MTVLKPAFLIPAALAVGLLGWWLTPHYDAEDENYYISVLCAVPQQNEQQLQKDMKNVIEGSNSDYALQKIHFVPGLAARVIDNWKRLTQEQQQQAALSNQTCSQLLMTNK
;
A
#
# COMPACT_ATOMS: atom_id res chain seq x y z
N MET A 1 25.51 -35.69 -10.17
CA MET A 1 25.20 -34.26 -10.29
C MET A 1 24.64 -34.02 -11.69
N THR A 2 23.32 -34.05 -11.83
CA THR A 2 22.62 -33.86 -13.11
C THR A 2 22.69 -32.38 -13.48
N VAL A 3 23.58 -32.04 -14.41
CA VAL A 3 23.68 -30.69 -14.97
C VAL A 3 22.40 -30.42 -15.76
N LEU A 4 21.50 -29.61 -15.21
CA LEU A 4 20.29 -29.12 -15.88
C LEU A 4 20.72 -28.41 -17.17
N LYS A 5 20.26 -28.93 -18.31
CA LYS A 5 20.53 -28.32 -19.62
C LYS A 5 19.98 -26.88 -19.66
N PRO A 6 20.68 -25.92 -20.26
CA PRO A 6 20.22 -24.52 -20.34
C PRO A 6 18.84 -24.37 -21.02
N ALA A 7 18.49 -25.30 -21.92
CA ALA A 7 17.17 -25.39 -22.54
C ALA A 7 16.03 -25.62 -21.54
N PHE A 8 16.31 -26.14 -20.34
CA PHE A 8 15.33 -26.34 -19.26
C PHE A 8 15.36 -25.24 -18.20
N LEU A 9 16.50 -24.55 -18.06
CA LEU A 9 16.67 -23.46 -17.08
C LEU A 9 15.88 -22.20 -17.48
N ILE A 10 15.88 -21.85 -18.76
CA ILE A 10 15.15 -20.67 -19.27
C ILE A 10 13.64 -20.79 -19.02
N PRO A 11 12.93 -21.87 -19.44
CA PRO A 11 11.51 -21.99 -19.18
C PRO A 11 11.19 -22.10 -17.68
N ALA A 12 12.06 -22.73 -16.87
CA ALA A 12 11.88 -22.77 -15.43
C ALA A 12 11.98 -21.38 -14.79
N ALA A 13 12.96 -20.56 -15.20
CA ALA A 13 13.10 -19.19 -14.70
C ALA A 13 11.89 -18.31 -15.09
N LEU A 14 11.39 -18.45 -16.32
CA LEU A 14 10.17 -17.75 -16.75
C LEU A 14 8.95 -18.18 -15.94
N ALA A 15 8.80 -19.49 -15.67
CA ALA A 15 7.71 -20.00 -14.85
C ALA A 15 7.77 -19.42 -13.43
N VAL A 16 8.96 -19.37 -12.81
CA VAL A 16 9.15 -18.76 -11.49
C VAL A 16 8.84 -17.27 -11.51
N GLY A 17 9.28 -16.53 -12.54
CA GLY A 17 8.97 -15.10 -12.69
C GLY A 17 7.48 -14.83 -12.84
N LEU A 18 6.77 -15.61 -13.67
CA LEU A 18 5.33 -15.51 -13.85
C LEU A 18 4.56 -15.86 -12.58
N LEU A 19 4.99 -16.88 -11.85
CA LEU A 19 4.41 -17.23 -10.55
C LEU A 19 4.61 -16.10 -9.54
N GLY A 20 5.79 -15.50 -9.49
CA GLY A 20 6.07 -14.34 -8.64
C GLY A 20 5.17 -13.14 -8.97
N TRP A 21 5.03 -12.82 -10.25
CA TRP A 21 4.11 -11.77 -10.72
C TRP A 21 2.66 -12.07 -10.32
N TRP A 22 2.18 -13.28 -10.60
CA TRP A 22 0.82 -13.70 -10.30
C TRP A 22 0.48 -13.64 -8.81
N LEU A 23 1.42 -14.01 -7.95
CA LEU A 23 1.23 -14.00 -6.50
C LEU A 23 1.35 -12.60 -5.87
N THR A 24 1.90 -11.63 -6.60
CA THR A 24 2.02 -10.26 -6.11
C THR A 24 0.67 -9.56 -6.23
N PRO A 25 0.12 -9.00 -5.14
CA PRO A 25 -1.15 -8.28 -5.20
C PRO A 25 -0.99 -6.99 -6.02
N HIS A 26 -1.84 -6.85 -7.03
CA HIS A 26 -1.97 -5.66 -7.84
C HIS A 26 -3.17 -4.86 -7.33
N TYR A 27 -2.92 -3.62 -6.90
CA TYR A 27 -3.97 -2.71 -6.45
C TYR A 27 -4.17 -1.63 -7.51
N ASP A 28 -5.41 -1.17 -7.66
CA ASP A 28 -5.72 -0.08 -8.57
C ASP A 28 -5.14 1.26 -8.06
N ALA A 29 -4.86 2.17 -8.98
CA ALA A 29 -4.35 3.50 -8.62
C ALA A 29 -5.37 4.32 -7.81
N GLU A 30 -6.66 4.14 -8.06
CA GLU A 30 -7.73 4.80 -7.32
C GLU A 30 -7.76 4.35 -5.86
N ASP A 31 -7.71 3.04 -5.62
CA ASP A 31 -7.65 2.46 -4.27
C ASP A 31 -6.39 2.94 -3.53
N GLU A 32 -5.24 2.94 -4.20
CA GLU A 32 -3.99 3.40 -3.60
C GLU A 32 -4.07 4.88 -3.20
N ASN A 33 -4.60 5.74 -4.06
CA ASN A 33 -4.78 7.16 -3.78
C ASN A 33 -5.77 7.39 -2.63
N TYR A 34 -6.83 6.60 -2.56
CA TYR A 34 -7.76 6.63 -1.44
C TYR A 34 -7.06 6.25 -0.13
N TYR A 35 -6.26 5.18 -0.12
CA TYR A 35 -5.51 4.77 1.08
C TYR A 35 -4.44 5.80 1.49
N ILE A 36 -3.78 6.46 0.54
CA ILE A 36 -2.90 7.60 0.81
C ILE A 36 -3.69 8.73 1.49
N SER A 37 -4.88 9.06 0.98
CA SER A 37 -5.70 10.12 1.59
C SER A 37 -6.13 9.79 3.02
N VAL A 38 -6.47 8.53 3.29
CA VAL A 38 -6.82 8.03 4.63
C VAL A 38 -5.60 8.08 5.55
N LEU A 39 -4.44 7.63 5.09
CA LEU A 39 -3.18 7.70 5.83
C LEU A 39 -2.85 9.15 6.23
N CYS A 40 -3.04 10.09 5.32
CA CYS A 40 -2.79 11.51 5.56
C CYS A 40 -3.84 12.16 6.50
N ALA A 41 -4.99 11.52 6.71
CA ALA A 41 -6.04 12.01 7.60
C ALA A 41 -5.95 11.47 9.04
N VAL A 42 -5.11 10.46 9.29
CA VAL A 42 -4.92 9.86 10.63
C VAL A 42 -3.57 10.25 11.24
N PRO A 43 -3.40 10.27 12.59
CA PRO A 43 -2.12 10.59 13.20
C PRO A 43 -1.02 9.56 12.88
N GLN A 44 0.09 9.99 12.26
CA GLN A 44 1.18 9.10 11.82
C GLN A 44 2.26 8.84 12.91
N GLN A 45 2.04 9.32 14.14
CA GLN A 45 3.04 9.28 15.22
C GLN A 45 3.26 7.90 15.82
N ASN A 46 2.24 7.03 15.75
CA ASN A 46 2.30 5.67 16.30
C ASN A 46 2.07 4.64 15.19
N GLU A 47 3.18 4.08 14.69
CA GLU A 47 3.14 3.08 13.63
C GLU A 47 2.36 1.82 13.99
N GLN A 48 2.37 1.42 15.27
CA GLN A 48 1.67 0.21 15.72
C GLN A 48 0.15 0.37 15.65
N GLN A 49 -0.32 1.61 15.74
CA GLN A 49 -1.74 1.96 15.75
C GLN A 49 -2.26 2.39 14.37
N LEU A 50 -1.36 2.75 13.46
CA LEU A 50 -1.67 3.36 12.16
C LEU A 50 -2.61 2.50 11.30
N GLN A 51 -2.36 1.20 11.19
CA GLN A 51 -3.27 0.31 10.44
C GLN A 51 -4.66 0.24 11.05
N LYS A 52 -4.76 0.26 12.38
CA LYS A 52 -6.04 0.22 13.09
C LYS A 52 -6.80 1.54 12.89
N ASP A 53 -6.11 2.67 12.90
CA ASP A 53 -6.74 3.97 12.67
C ASP A 53 -7.24 4.09 11.23
N MET A 54 -6.44 3.68 10.25
CA MET A 54 -6.88 3.61 8.85
C MET A 54 -8.08 2.69 8.67
N LYS A 55 -8.07 1.50 9.31
CA LYS A 55 -9.21 0.58 9.30
C LYS A 55 -10.46 1.23 9.88
N ASN A 56 -10.35 1.93 11.00
CA ASN A 56 -11.48 2.61 11.63
C ASN A 56 -12.06 3.71 10.73
N VAL A 57 -11.21 4.47 10.02
CA VAL A 57 -11.68 5.47 9.05
C VAL A 57 -12.41 4.81 7.88
N ILE A 58 -11.82 3.79 7.27
CA ILE A 58 -12.37 3.12 6.09
C ILE A 58 -13.67 2.40 6.45
N GLU A 59 -13.62 1.50 7.44
CA GLU A 59 -14.78 0.67 7.77
C GLU A 59 -15.82 1.42 8.60
N GLY A 60 -15.40 2.38 9.43
CA GLY A 60 -16.31 3.23 10.21
C GLY A 60 -17.04 4.27 9.37
N SER A 61 -16.59 4.55 8.14
CA SER A 61 -17.33 5.38 7.18
C SER A 61 -18.53 4.65 6.56
N ASN A 62 -18.64 3.32 6.74
CA ASN A 62 -19.77 2.56 6.24
C ASN A 62 -21.03 2.87 7.05
N SER A 63 -22.06 3.39 6.37
CA SER A 63 -23.40 3.50 6.94
C SER A 63 -24.11 2.15 6.98
N ASP A 64 -25.05 1.96 7.92
CA ASP A 64 -25.82 0.70 8.04
C ASP A 64 -26.68 0.39 6.80
N TYR A 65 -27.08 1.43 6.06
CA TYR A 65 -27.87 1.33 4.84
C TYR A 65 -27.02 1.34 3.55
N ALA A 66 -25.69 1.33 3.65
CA ALA A 66 -24.83 1.33 2.47
C ALA A 66 -25.00 0.02 1.68
N LEU A 67 -25.43 0.14 0.41
CA LEU A 67 -25.58 -0.99 -0.53
C LEU A 67 -24.26 -1.72 -0.76
N GLN A 68 -23.15 -0.99 -0.76
CA GLN A 68 -21.80 -1.55 -0.86
C GLN A 68 -20.98 -0.99 0.30
N LYS A 69 -20.41 -1.88 1.10
CA LYS A 69 -19.51 -1.51 2.19
C LYS A 69 -18.08 -1.60 1.71
N ILE A 70 -17.29 -0.61 2.05
CA ILE A 70 -15.86 -0.61 1.78
C ILE A 70 -15.18 -1.40 2.89
N HIS A 71 -14.36 -2.38 2.51
CA HIS A 71 -13.64 -3.23 3.43
C HIS A 71 -12.17 -2.82 3.50
N PHE A 72 -11.59 -2.87 4.70
CA PHE A 72 -10.18 -2.60 4.87
C PHE A 72 -9.33 -3.72 4.25
N VAL A 73 -8.34 -3.33 3.46
CA VAL A 73 -7.38 -4.21 2.77
C VAL A 73 -6.01 -4.03 3.45
N PRO A 74 -5.61 -4.95 4.35
CA PRO A 74 -4.39 -4.78 5.13
C PRO A 74 -3.13 -4.65 4.29
N GLY A 75 -3.06 -5.38 3.17
CA GLY A 75 -1.90 -5.36 2.28
C GLY A 75 -1.70 -4.01 1.57
N LEU A 76 -2.78 -3.32 1.22
CA LEU A 76 -2.71 -1.98 0.62
C LEU A 76 -2.35 -0.92 1.67
N ALA A 77 -2.95 -1.01 2.86
CA ALA A 77 -2.55 -0.17 3.99
C ALA A 77 -1.06 -0.32 4.33
N ALA A 78 -0.56 -1.56 4.39
CA ALA A 78 0.85 -1.82 4.62
C ALA A 78 1.75 -1.21 3.53
N ARG A 79 1.34 -1.28 2.26
CA ARG A 79 2.07 -0.66 1.14
C ARG A 79 2.18 0.86 1.30
N VAL A 80 1.08 1.56 1.53
CA VAL A 80 1.11 3.03 1.64
C VAL A 80 1.85 3.50 2.91
N ILE A 81 1.78 2.72 4.00
CA ILE A 81 2.55 2.96 5.22
C ILE A 81 4.05 2.74 4.96
N ASP A 82 4.44 1.71 4.20
CA ASP A 82 5.84 1.50 3.83
C ASP A 82 6.37 2.68 2.99
N ASN A 83 5.57 3.19 2.05
CA ASN A 83 5.94 4.38 1.27
C ASN A 83 6.12 5.61 2.17
N TRP A 84 5.26 5.81 3.17
CA TRP A 84 5.43 6.85 4.19
C TRP A 84 6.71 6.71 5.00
N LYS A 85 7.06 5.49 5.42
CA LYS A 85 8.27 5.20 6.18
C LYS A 85 9.55 5.47 5.39
N ARG A 86 9.49 5.36 4.06
CA ARG A 86 10.62 5.67 3.17
C ARG A 86 10.87 7.16 2.99
N LEU A 87 9.91 8.02 3.35
CA LEU A 87 10.11 9.46 3.33
C LEU A 87 11.20 9.86 4.33
N THR A 88 12.00 10.87 3.98
CA THR A 88 12.96 11.45 4.90
C THR A 88 12.25 12.14 6.07
N GLN A 89 12.96 12.38 7.17
CA GLN A 89 12.40 13.09 8.30
C GLN A 89 11.88 14.49 7.93
N GLU A 90 12.58 15.19 7.02
CA GLU A 90 12.13 16.48 6.48
C GLU A 90 10.83 16.34 5.67
N GLN A 91 10.72 15.32 4.82
CA GLN A 91 9.51 15.05 4.06
C GLN A 91 8.33 14.67 4.97
N GLN A 92 8.57 13.90 6.03
CA GLN A 92 7.53 13.58 7.01
C GLN A 92 7.06 14.83 7.77
N GLN A 93 7.98 15.73 8.14
CA GLN A 93 7.63 17.03 8.72
C GLN A 93 6.83 17.90 7.74
N GLN A 94 7.22 17.93 6.47
CA GLN A 94 6.51 18.66 5.42
C GLN A 94 5.10 18.09 5.19
N ALA A 95 4.96 16.76 5.21
CA ALA A 95 3.68 16.11 5.10
C ALA A 95 2.76 16.37 6.30
N ALA A 96 3.31 16.57 7.50
CA ALA A 96 2.53 16.95 8.68
C ALA A 96 1.91 18.36 8.61
N LEU A 97 2.31 19.20 7.64
CA LEU A 97 1.76 20.55 7.46
C LEU A 97 0.29 20.54 7.00
N SER A 98 -0.08 19.61 6.12
CA SER A 98 -1.45 19.45 5.65
C SER A 98 -1.68 18.10 4.97
N ASN A 99 -2.92 17.61 5.02
CA ASN A 99 -3.31 16.36 4.36
C ASN A 99 -3.05 16.40 2.85
N GLN A 100 -3.19 17.57 2.22
CA GLN A 100 -2.92 17.75 0.80
C GLN A 100 -1.43 17.63 0.48
N THR A 101 -0.58 18.28 1.28
CA THR A 101 0.89 18.18 1.14
C THR A 101 1.36 16.75 1.36
N CYS A 102 0.83 16.07 2.37
CA CYS A 102 1.08 14.65 2.62
C CYS A 102 0.72 13.78 1.40
N SER A 103 -0.48 13.96 0.86
CA SER A 103 -0.96 13.16 -0.28
C SER A 103 -0.11 13.39 -1.52
N GLN A 104 0.23 14.64 -1.82
CA GLN A 104 1.09 15.00 -2.96
C GLN A 104 2.50 14.42 -2.82
N LEU A 105 3.09 14.47 -1.63
CA LEU A 105 4.40 13.88 -1.36
C LEU A 105 4.38 12.37 -1.59
N LEU A 106 3.38 11.66 -1.07
CA LEU A 106 3.26 10.22 -1.23
C LEU A 106 2.96 9.80 -2.68
N MET A 107 2.12 10.53 -3.40
CA MET A 107 1.83 10.25 -4.81
C MET A 107 3.06 10.48 -5.71
N THR A 108 3.92 11.43 -5.36
CA THR A 108 5.14 11.74 -6.15
C THR A 108 6.29 10.78 -5.85
N ASN A 109 6.27 10.11 -4.68
CA ASN A 109 7.32 9.19 -4.23
C ASN A 109 6.86 7.71 -4.20
N LYS A 110 5.81 7.36 -4.95
CA LYS A 110 5.31 5.97 -5.04
C LYS A 110 6.12 5.10 -5.99
#